data_AF-A0A3D4WT31-F1
#
_entry.id   AF-A0A3D4WT31-F1
#
_cell.length_a   1.000
_cell.length_b   1.000
_cell.length_c   1.000
_cell.angle_alpha   90.00
_cell.angle_beta   90.00
_cell.angle_gamma   90.00
#
_symmetry.space_group_name_H-M   'P 1'
#
loop_
_entity.id
_entity.type
_entity.pdbx_description
1 polymer ?
#
loop_
_entity_poly.entity_id
_entity_poly.type
_entity_poly.pdbx_seq_one_letter_code
_entity_poly.pdbx_strand_id
1 'polypeptide(L)'
;MTDRRQLLALGALAAGSSSLLLAAPASASASPTTSGKPSRPLVIGHRGASGYRPEHTLASYELAARLGADYIEPDVGALARTLI
;
A
#
# COMPACT_ATOMS: atom_id res chain seq x y z
N MET A 1 51.03 44.96 10.65
CA MET A 1 50.49 45.59 9.43
C MET A 1 49.33 44.74 8.93
N THR A 2 48.16 45.11 9.45
CA THR A 2 46.82 45.09 8.83
C THR A 2 46.40 43.89 7.98
N ASP A 3 45.51 43.11 8.60
CA ASP A 3 44.28 42.50 8.09
C ASP A 3 44.05 42.34 6.59
N ARG A 4 43.91 41.06 6.19
CA ARG A 4 43.01 40.60 5.12
C ARG A 4 41.90 39.69 5.66
N ARG A 5 41.66 39.67 6.97
CA ARG A 5 40.50 39.00 7.59
C ARG A 5 39.15 39.70 7.30
N GLN A 6 39.09 40.68 6.39
CA GLN A 6 37.90 41.54 6.24
C GLN A 6 37.51 41.88 4.80
N LEU A 7 37.73 40.97 3.84
CA LEU A 7 37.00 41.01 2.56
C LEU A 7 36.38 39.62 2.36
N LEU A 8 35.29 39.32 3.08
CA LEU A 8 33.91 39.59 2.62
C LEU A 8 33.66 38.91 1.27
N ALA A 9 32.64 38.08 1.10
CA ALA A 9 31.55 37.65 1.94
C ALA A 9 30.72 36.66 1.08
N LEU A 10 29.71 36.07 1.70
CA LEU A 10 28.65 35.23 1.12
C LEU A 10 29.02 33.77 0.82
N GLY A 11 28.75 32.94 1.82
CA GLY A 11 28.60 31.50 1.64
C GLY A 11 27.84 30.86 2.81
N ALA A 12 26.64 31.41 3.10
CA ALA A 12 25.55 30.85 3.94
C ALA A 12 25.94 30.39 5.37
N LEU A 13 25.83 31.24 6.40
CA LEU A 13 24.59 31.58 7.13
C LEU A 13 23.62 30.41 7.36
N ALA A 14 23.38 30.16 8.65
CA ALA A 14 22.19 29.63 9.28
C ALA A 14 21.96 28.10 9.23
N ALA A 15 22.58 27.43 10.21
CA ALA A 15 21.83 26.50 11.02
C ALA A 15 20.50 27.15 11.47
N GLY A 16 19.38 26.45 11.32
CA GLY A 16 18.09 26.87 11.85
C GLY A 16 17.08 27.22 10.77
N SER A 17 16.30 26.23 10.36
CA SER A 17 14.91 26.42 9.95
C SER A 17 14.19 25.10 10.23
N SER A 18 13.84 24.93 11.50
CA SER A 18 12.89 23.92 11.95
C SER A 18 11.60 24.11 11.16
N SER A 19 11.36 23.27 10.16
CA SER A 19 10.06 23.21 9.48
C SER A 19 9.04 22.72 10.51
N LEU A 20 8.26 23.64 11.09
CA LEU A 20 7.07 23.29 11.85
C LEU A 20 6.11 22.54 10.91
N LEU A 21 6.03 21.22 11.06
CA LEU A 21 4.94 20.43 10.52
C LEU A 21 3.69 20.74 11.35
N LEU A 22 2.78 21.54 10.79
CA LEU A 22 1.46 21.75 11.38
C LEU A 22 0.66 20.44 11.25
N ALA A 23 0.61 19.65 12.32
CA ALA A 23 -0.23 18.47 12.39
C ALA A 23 -1.71 18.90 12.45
N ALA A 24 -2.40 18.86 11.31
CA ALA A 24 -3.85 18.97 11.27
C ALA A 24 -4.45 17.70 11.91
N PRO A 25 -5.48 17.81 12.77
CA PRO A 25 -6.15 16.63 13.28
C PRO A 25 -6.92 15.98 12.12
N ALA A 26 -6.52 14.77 11.75
CA ALA A 26 -7.33 13.94 10.88
C ALA A 26 -8.60 13.56 11.67
N SER A 27 -9.70 14.24 11.40
CA SER A 27 -11.01 13.86 11.95
C SER A 27 -11.43 12.56 11.27
N ALA A 28 -11.21 11.43 11.95
CA ALA A 28 -11.70 10.14 11.51
C ALA A 28 -13.21 10.09 11.74
N SER A 29 -13.99 10.34 10.70
CA SER A 29 -15.43 10.06 10.70
C SER A 29 -15.61 8.54 10.68
N ALA A 30 -15.80 7.95 11.86
CA ALA A 30 -16.14 6.55 12.00
C ALA A 30 -17.60 6.38 11.51
N SER A 31 -17.78 6.01 10.25
CA SER A 31 -19.07 5.48 9.80
C SER A 31 -19.41 4.24 10.63
N PRO A 32 -20.63 4.12 11.18
CA PRO A 32 -21.06 2.89 11.82
C PRO A 32 -21.16 1.81 10.75
N THR A 33 -20.09 1.03 10.57
CA THR A 33 -20.20 -0.19 9.80
C THR A 33 -20.98 -1.17 10.67
N THR A 34 -22.23 -1.39 10.32
CA THR A 34 -23.01 -2.53 10.82
C THR A 34 -22.39 -3.80 10.25
N SER A 35 -21.17 -4.14 10.69
CA SER A 35 -20.48 -5.36 10.32
C SER A 35 -21.07 -6.49 11.15
N GLY A 36 -22.32 -6.85 10.84
CA GLY A 36 -22.92 -8.09 11.32
C GLY A 36 -22.03 -9.25 10.86
N LYS A 37 -21.62 -10.10 11.80
CA LYS A 37 -20.90 -11.34 11.47
C LYS A 37 -21.71 -12.10 10.41
N PRO A 38 -21.07 -12.65 9.37
CA PRO A 38 -21.78 -13.44 8.36
C PRO A 38 -22.47 -14.61 9.05
N SER A 39 -23.69 -14.93 8.61
CA SER A 39 -24.53 -16.00 9.17
C SER A 39 -23.98 -17.41 8.92
N ARG A 40 -22.98 -17.52 8.04
CA ARG A 40 -22.23 -18.74 7.72
C ARG A 40 -20.74 -18.43 7.53
N PRO A 41 -19.86 -19.44 7.59
CA PRO A 41 -18.47 -19.28 7.18
C PRO A 41 -18.36 -18.73 5.76
N LEU A 42 -17.36 -17.88 5.54
CA LEU A 42 -16.95 -17.47 4.19
C LEU A 42 -16.16 -18.60 3.55
N VAL A 43 -16.47 -18.88 2.29
CA VAL A 43 -15.75 -19.85 1.45
C VAL A 43 -14.82 -19.06 0.54
N ILE A 44 -13.51 -19.18 0.75
CA ILE A 44 -12.50 -18.44 -0.01
C ILE A 44 -11.75 -19.42 -0.91
N GLY A 45 -11.77 -19.19 -2.23
CA GLY A 45 -11.01 -19.96 -3.21
C GLY A 45 -9.54 -19.52 -3.19
N HIS A 46 -8.73 -20.19 -2.37
CA HIS A 46 -7.29 -19.96 -2.22
C HIS A 46 -6.55 -20.18 -3.54
N ARG A 47 -6.10 -19.09 -4.18
CA ARG A 47 -5.48 -19.08 -5.52
C ARG A 47 -6.36 -19.69 -6.61
N GLY A 48 -7.68 -19.67 -6.39
CA GLY A 48 -8.71 -20.37 -7.17
C GLY A 48 -9.11 -21.72 -6.56
N ALA A 49 -9.39 -22.71 -7.41
CA ALA A 49 -9.64 -24.11 -7.03
C ALA A 49 -8.35 -24.93 -7.11
N SER A 50 -7.30 -24.51 -6.38
CA SER A 50 -5.91 -24.98 -6.54
C SER A 50 -5.70 -26.49 -6.32
N GLY A 51 -6.58 -27.15 -5.58
CA GLY A 51 -6.57 -28.62 -5.46
C GLY A 51 -7.12 -29.37 -6.68
N TYR A 52 -7.83 -28.68 -7.58
CA TYR A 52 -8.50 -29.26 -8.75
C TYR A 52 -7.90 -28.81 -10.09
N ARG A 53 -7.36 -27.60 -10.15
CA ARG A 53 -6.78 -26.97 -11.35
C ARG A 53 -5.53 -26.18 -10.98
N PRO A 54 -4.60 -25.94 -11.92
CA PRO A 54 -3.43 -25.10 -11.67
C PRO A 54 -3.83 -23.74 -11.10
N GLU A 55 -3.28 -23.39 -9.95
CA GLU A 55 -3.46 -22.11 -9.25
C GLU A 55 -3.12 -20.89 -10.13
N HIS A 56 -3.72 -19.73 -9.82
CA HIS A 56 -3.56 -18.48 -10.58
C HIS A 56 -3.88 -18.57 -12.07
N THR A 57 -4.75 -19.50 -12.47
CA THR A 57 -5.25 -19.60 -13.84
C THR A 57 -6.72 -19.22 -13.92
N LEU A 58 -7.15 -18.73 -15.09
CA LEU A 58 -8.56 -18.47 -15.37
C LEU A 58 -9.42 -19.71 -15.09
N ALA A 59 -8.96 -20.90 -15.52
CA ALA A 59 -9.67 -22.16 -15.32
C ALA A 59 -9.87 -22.51 -13.83
N SER A 60 -8.90 -22.19 -12.97
CA SER A 60 -8.99 -22.39 -11.53
C SER A 60 -9.96 -21.41 -10.87
N TYR A 61 -9.92 -20.13 -11.28
CA TYR A 61 -10.85 -19.11 -10.79
C TYR A 61 -12.30 -19.40 -11.20
N GLU A 62 -12.52 -19.78 -12.45
CA GLU A 62 -13.86 -20.15 -12.91
C GLU A 62 -14.42 -21.36 -12.17
N LEU A 63 -13.60 -22.38 -11.92
CA LEU A 63 -14.04 -23.55 -11.18
C LEU A 63 -14.38 -23.19 -9.73
N ALA A 64 -13.56 -22.37 -9.06
CA ALA A 64 -13.87 -21.90 -7.71
C ALA A 64 -15.20 -21.12 -7.65
N ALA A 65 -15.47 -20.27 -8.65
CA ALA A 65 -16.76 -19.59 -8.76
C ALA A 65 -17.92 -20.57 -8.94
N ARG A 66 -17.77 -21.59 -9.81
CA ARG A 66 -18.78 -22.65 -10.00
C ARG A 66 -19.01 -23.50 -8.75
N LEU A 67 -17.99 -23.69 -7.91
CA LEU A 67 -18.08 -24.40 -6.63
C LEU A 67 -18.68 -23.54 -5.49
N GLY A 68 -19.00 -22.27 -5.76
CA GLY A 68 -19.64 -21.39 -4.79
C GLY A 68 -18.68 -20.69 -3.83
N ALA A 69 -17.43 -20.43 -4.25
CA ALA A 69 -16.56 -19.54 -3.50
C ALA A 69 -17.16 -18.12 -3.42
N ASP A 70 -17.17 -17.55 -2.23
CA ASP A 70 -17.61 -16.17 -1.98
C ASP A 70 -16.60 -15.15 -2.52
N TYR A 71 -15.31 -15.49 -2.37
CA TYR A 71 -14.19 -14.70 -2.83
C TYR A 71 -13.13 -15.60 -3.48
N ILE A 72 -12.42 -15.02 -4.45
CA ILE A 72 -11.18 -15.58 -4.98
C ILE A 72 -10.03 -14.83 -4.35
N GLU A 73 -9.04 -15.56 -3.87
CA GLU A 73 -7.82 -14.99 -3.28
C GLU A 73 -6.69 -15.12 -4.32
N PRO A 74 -6.19 -14.00 -4.88
CA PRO A 74 -5.06 -14.02 -5.80
C PRO A 74 -3.75 -13.56 -5.14
N ASP A 75 -2.62 -14.19 -5.47
CA ASP A 75 -1.33 -13.56 -5.23
C ASP A 75 -0.98 -12.65 -6.42
N VAL A 76 -0.71 -11.37 -6.12
CA VAL A 76 -0.30 -10.39 -7.13
C VAL A 76 1.21 -10.19 -7.09
N GLY A 77 1.86 -10.49 -8.21
CA GLY A 77 3.27 -10.18 -8.42
C GLY A 77 3.45 -8.82 -9.10
N ALA A 78 4.44 -8.04 -8.67
CA ALA A 78 4.87 -6.87 -9.41
C ALA A 78 5.92 -7.30 -10.46
N LEU A 79 5.67 -6.95 -11.72
CA LEU A 79 6.71 -7.04 -12.75
C LEU A 79 7.55 -5.76 -12.73
N ALA A 80 8.85 -5.90 -12.45
CA ALA A 80 9.80 -4.82 -12.67
C ALA A 80 10.05 -4.67 -14.17
N ARG A 81 9.75 -3.48 -14.70
CA ARG A 81 9.96 -3.15 -16.11
C ARG A 81 11.28 -2.39 -16.20
N THR A 82 12.37 -3.11 -16.44
CA THR A 82 13.62 -2.45 -16.81
C THR A 82 13.54 -2.12 -18.30
N LEU A 83 13.58 -0.83 -18.62
CA LEU A 83 13.69 -0.37 -20.01
C LEU A 83 15.07 -0.80 -20.53
N ILE A 84 15.07 -1.59 -21.59
CA ILE A 84 16.22 -1.82 -22.47
C ILE A 84 16.39 -0.65 -23.42
#